data_AF-A0AAV7TCC4-F1
#
_entry.id   AF-A0AAV7TCC4-F1
#
_cell.length_a   1.000
_cell.length_b   1.000
_cell.length_c   1.000
_cell.angle_alpha   90.00
_cell.angle_beta   90.00
_cell.angle_gamma   90.00
#
_symmetry.space_group_name_H-M   'P 1'
#
loop_
_entity.id
_entity.type
_entity.pdbx_description
1 polymer ?
#
loop_
_entity_poly.entity_id
_entity_poly.type
_entity_poly.pdbx_seq_one_letter_code
_entity_poly.pdbx_strand_id
1 'polypeptide(L)' 'LRFCVELAWPLSLFLVLVWLRNANPLYGQHECHFPNKAMPSAGMLPWLQGIFCNMNNPCFRSPTPGESPGVVSNYNNS' A
#
# COMPACT_ATOMS: atom_id res chain seq x y z
N LEU A 1 35.02 35.18 -12.39
CA LEU A 1 33.74 35.27 -11.66
C LEU A 1 32.57 34.65 -12.44
N ARG A 2 32.24 35.12 -13.65
CA ARG A 2 31.16 34.53 -14.49
C ARG A 2 31.26 33.02 -14.68
N PHE A 3 32.44 32.52 -15.02
CA PHE A 3 32.69 31.08 -15.21
C PHE A 3 32.42 30.25 -13.94
N CYS A 4 32.74 30.79 -12.76
CA CYS A 4 32.47 30.13 -11.49
C CYS A 4 30.98 30.06 -11.19
N VAL A 5 30.21 31.09 -11.55
CA VAL A 5 28.76 31.14 -11.36
C VAL A 5 28.06 30.18 -12.33
N GLU A 6 28.46 30.19 -13.60
CA GLU A 6 27.95 29.27 -14.64
C GLU A 6 28.20 27.80 -14.29
N LEU A 7 29.28 27.50 -13.56
CA LEU A 7 29.59 26.14 -13.10
C LEU A 7 28.95 25.80 -11.75
N ALA A 8 28.97 26.72 -10.78
CA ALA A 8 28.43 26.48 -9.45
C ALA A 8 26.90 26.37 -9.45
N TRP A 9 26.22 27.11 -10.34
CA TRP A 9 24.77 27.07 -10.48
C TRP A 9 24.22 25.67 -10.82
N PRO A 10 24.62 25.02 -11.93
CA PRO A 10 24.13 23.67 -12.26
C PRO A 10 24.54 22.64 -11.21
N LEU A 11 25.73 22.76 -10.62
CA LEU A 11 26.17 21.87 -9.53
C LEU A 11 25.27 21.99 -8.30
N SER A 12 24.91 23.21 -7.91
CA SER A 12 24.01 23.45 -6.78
C SER A 12 22.63 22.85 -7.02
N LEU A 13 22.05 23.04 -8.22
CA LEU A 13 20.76 22.45 -8.59
C LEU A 13 20.81 20.92 -8.55
N PHE A 14 21.90 20.32 -9.06
CA PHE A 14 22.05 18.88 -9.08
C PHE A 14 22.15 18.30 -7.66
N LEU A 15 22.92 18.94 -6.78
CA LEU A 15 23.05 18.54 -5.38
C LEU A 15 21.71 18.62 -4.63
N VAL A 16 20.93 19.68 -4.87
CA VAL A 16 19.59 19.85 -4.29
C VAL A 16 18.63 18.74 -4.76
N LEU A 17 18.65 18.39 -6.05
CA LEU A 17 17.81 17.32 -6.60
C LEU A 17 18.19 15.94 -6.05
N VAL A 18 19.49 15.66 -5.91
CA VAL A 18 19.98 14.41 -5.29
C VAL A 18 19.55 14.32 -3.83
N TRP A 19 19.65 15.42 -3.09
CA TRP A 19 19.18 15.49 -1.71
C TRP A 19 17.66 15.24 -1.62
N LEU A 20 16.87 15.87 -2.49
CA LEU A 20 15.42 15.64 -2.59
C LEU A 20 15.05 14.19 -2.91
N ARG A 21 15.78 13.56 -3.83
CA ARG A 21 15.61 12.14 -4.17
C ARG A 21 15.92 11.23 -2.99
N ASN A 22 16.94 11.55 -2.19
CA ASN A 22 17.30 10.78 -1.02
C ASN A 22 16.32 10.98 0.14
N ALA A 23 15.77 12.19 0.29
CA ALA A 23 14.76 12.50 1.30
C ALA A 23 13.39 11.85 0.99
N ASN A 24 13.11 11.56 -0.28
CA ASN A 24 11.87 10.93 -0.74
C ASN A 24 12.16 9.55 -1.36
N PRO A 25 12.43 8.52 -0.54
CA PRO A 25 12.55 7.17 -1.07
C PRO A 25 11.25 6.77 -1.77
N LEU A 26 11.37 6.13 -2.94
CA LEU A 26 10.23 5.51 -3.60
C LEU A 26 9.68 4.43 -2.68
N TYR A 27 8.46 4.65 -2.17
CA TYR A 27 7.73 3.65 -1.41
C TYR A 27 7.32 2.51 -2.35
N GLY A 28 8.15 1.47 -2.40
CA GLY A 28 7.80 0.21 -3.06
C GLY A 28 6.82 -0.55 -2.18
N GLN A 29 5.53 -0.42 -2.48
CA GLN A 29 4.53 -1.30 -1.89
C GLN A 29 4.49 -2.60 -2.71
N HIS A 30 4.39 -3.73 -2.02
CA HIS A 30 4.10 -5.00 -2.68
C HIS A 30 2.67 -5.00 -3.23
N GLU A 31 2.37 -5.91 -4.14
CA GLU A 31 0.98 -6.19 -4.50
C GLU A 31 0.20 -6.51 -3.21
N CYS A 32 -0.84 -5.73 -2.98
CA CYS A 32 -1.54 -5.69 -1.71
C CYS A 32 -2.88 -6.39 -1.86
N HIS A 33 -3.03 -7.51 -1.17
CA HIS A 33 -4.26 -8.29 -1.16
C HIS A 33 -5.05 -7.95 0.09
N PHE A 34 -6.31 -7.59 -0.09
CA PHE A 34 -7.24 -7.29 1.00
C PHE A 34 -8.28 -8.39 1.10
N PRO A 35 -8.61 -8.87 2.31
CA PRO A 35 -9.70 -9.81 2.46
C PRO A 35 -11.02 -9.10 2.19
N ASN A 36 -11.97 -9.86 1.67
CA ASN A 36 -13.29 -9.37 1.33
C ASN A 36 -14.10 -8.95 2.58
N LYS A 37 -14.74 -7.77 2.52
CA LYS A 37 -15.68 -7.33 3.54
C LYS A 37 -17.09 -7.74 3.14
N ALA A 38 -17.69 -8.64 3.90
CA ALA A 38 -19.07 -9.05 3.68
C ALA A 38 -20.01 -7.87 3.95
N MET A 39 -21.04 -7.72 3.13
CA MET A 39 -22.15 -6.80 3.38
C MET A 39 -23.20 -7.47 4.29
N PRO A 40 -24.09 -6.70 4.96
CA PRO A 40 -25.13 -7.25 5.83
C PRO A 40 -26.05 -8.25 5.11
N SER A 41 -26.21 -8.10 3.80
CA SER A 41 -27.00 -8.98 2.93
C SER A 41 -26.41 -10.38 2.75
N ALA A 42 -25.10 -10.56 2.95
CA ALA A 42 -24.44 -11.86 2.91
C ALA A 42 -24.56 -12.63 4.25
N GLY A 43 -25.16 -12.01 5.27
CA GLY A 43 -25.35 -12.55 6.61
C GLY A 43 -24.74 -11.65 7.69
N MET A 44 -25.39 -11.56 8.86
CA MET A 44 -24.92 -10.71 9.97
C MET A 44 -23.60 -11.20 10.59
N LEU A 45 -23.40 -12.51 10.69
CA LEU A 45 -22.17 -13.11 11.24
C LEU A 45 -20.92 -12.78 10.40
N PRO A 46 -20.88 -13.07 9.06
CA PRO A 46 -19.74 -12.70 8.23
C PRO A 46 -19.56 -11.19 8.10
N TRP A 47 -20.64 -10.39 8.16
CA TRP A 47 -20.57 -8.93 8.20
C TRP A 47 -19.87 -8.42 9.46
N LEU A 48 -20.28 -8.91 10.64
CA LEU A 48 -19.65 -8.53 11.90
C LEU A 48 -18.19 -9.02 11.99
N GLN A 49 -17.89 -10.23 11.52
CA GLN A 49 -16.51 -10.72 11.43
C GLN A 49 -15.66 -9.84 10.51
N GLY A 50 -16.18 -9.42 9.36
CA GLY A 50 -15.49 -8.50 8.43
C GLY A 50 -15.25 -7.11 9.02
N ILE A 51 -16.14 -6.66 9.91
CA ILE A 51 -15.95 -5.45 10.71
C ILE A 51 -14.85 -5.72 11.74
N PHE A 52 -15.05 -6.61 12.72
CA PHE A 52 -14.13 -6.79 13.86
C PHE A 52 -12.75 -7.37 13.49
N CYS A 53 -12.68 -8.38 12.63
CA CYS A 53 -11.40 -9.04 12.30
C CYS A 53 -10.56 -8.24 11.31
N ASN A 54 -11.16 -7.34 10.51
CA ASN A 54 -10.47 -6.61 9.45
C ASN A 54 -10.66 -5.08 9.53
N MET A 55 -10.82 -4.52 10.74
CA MET A 55 -10.99 -3.06 10.94
C MET A 55 -9.79 -2.26 10.43
N ASN A 56 -8.58 -2.79 10.61
CA ASN A 56 -7.33 -2.08 10.33
C ASN A 56 -6.81 -2.26 8.89
N ASN A 57 -7.61 -2.85 7.99
CA ASN A 57 -7.26 -3.12 6.59
C ASN A 57 -5.80 -3.64 6.41
N PRO A 58 -5.43 -4.78 7.04
CA PRO A 58 -4.13 -5.39 6.83
C PRO A 58 -3.90 -5.70 5.35
N CYS A 59 -2.69 -5.41 4.90
CA CYS A 59 -2.25 -5.64 3.53
C CYS A 59 -1.44 -6.94 3.47
N PHE A 60 -1.94 -7.94 2.74
CA PHE A 60 -1.24 -9.22 2.58
C PHE A 60 -0.42 -9.24 1.29
N ARG A 61 0.71 -9.96 1.30
CA ARG A 61 1.57 -10.17 0.11
C ARG A 61 1.08 -11.29 -0.82
N SER A 62 0.11 -12.06 -0.39
CA SER A 62 -0.39 -13.23 -1.12
C SER A 62 -1.91 -13.16 -1.21
N PRO A 63 -2.51 -13.75 -2.26
CA PRO A 63 -3.96 -13.71 -2.44
C PRO A 63 -4.68 -14.29 -1.23
N THR A 64 -5.72 -13.61 -0.78
CA THR A 64 -6.55 -14.12 0.32
C THR A 64 -7.49 -15.22 -0.21
N PRO A 65 -7.87 -16.23 0.59
CA PRO A 65 -8.81 -17.27 0.17
C PRO A 65 -10.07 -16.75 -0.53
N GLY A 66 -10.61 -15.61 -0.08
CA GLY A 66 -11.77 -14.97 -0.69
C GLY A 66 -11.56 -14.32 -2.07
N GLU A 67 -10.31 -14.19 -2.54
CA GLU A 67 -9.99 -13.76 -3.91
C GLU A 67 -9.95 -14.93 -4.90
N SER A 68 -9.90 -16.18 -4.40
CA SER A 68 -9.91 -17.36 -5.26
C SER A 68 -11.33 -17.67 -5.77
N PRO A 69 -11.48 -18.07 -7.04
CA PRO A 69 -12.79 -18.38 -7.61
C PRO A 69 -13.45 -19.56 -6.86
N GLY A 70 -14.70 -19.38 -6.44
CA GLY A 70 -15.48 -20.40 -5.73
C GLY A 70 -15.37 -20.38 -4.20
N VAL A 71 -14.51 -19.53 -3.62
CA VAL A 71 -14.40 -19.34 -2.16
C VAL A 71 -14.76 -17.90 -1.81
N VAL A 72 -15.83 -17.72 -1.02
CA VAL A 72 -16.34 -16.38 -0.66
C VAL A 72 -16.05 -16.04 0.82
N SER A 73 -15.57 -16.98 1.63
CA SER A 73 -15.24 -16.72 3.03
C SER A 73 -13.73 -16.72 3.25
N ASN A 74 -13.21 -15.65 3.86
CA ASN A 74 -11.85 -15.61 4.41
C ASN A 74 -11.76 -16.20 5.83
N TYR A 75 -12.91 -16.51 6.44
CA TYR A 75 -12.99 -17.02 7.81
C TYR A 75 -13.32 -18.52 7.78
N ASN A 76 -12.40 -19.35 8.27
CA ASN A 76 -12.62 -20.78 8.40
C ASN A 76 -13.10 -21.08 9.83
N ASN A 77 -14.42 -21.08 10.04
CA ASN A 77 -15.09 -21.40 11.31
C ASN A 77 -14.46 -20.73 12.55
N SER A 78 -14.18 -19.44 12.44
CA SER A 78 -13.56 -18.60 13.47
C SER A 78 -14.59 -17.82 14.27
#